data_AF-A0A953E4R4-F1
#
_entry.id   AF-A0A953E4R4-F1
#
_cell.length_a   1.000
_cell.length_b   1.000
_cell.length_c   1.000
_cell.angle_alpha   90.00
_cell.angle_beta   90.00
_cell.angle_gamma   90.00
#
_symmetry.space_group_name_H-M   'P 1'
#
loop_
_entity.id
_entity.type
_entity.pdbx_description
1 polymer ?
#
loop_
_entity_poly.entity_id
_entity_poly.type
_entity_poly.pdbx_seq_one_letter_code
_entity_poly.pdbx_strand_id
1 'polypeptide(L)' 'LHGANAKFERRFNQVERRLAARGVAPGDAGLEAMEAEWQAVKAAESRDKA' A
#
# COMPACT_ATOMS: atom_id res chain seq x y z
N LEU A 1 -4.39 -20.32 0.54
CA LEU A 1 -4.63 -19.16 1.44
C LEU A 1 -3.35 -18.33 1.72
N HIS A 2 -2.16 -18.92 1.82
CA HIS A 2 -0.92 -18.18 2.14
C HIS A 2 -0.46 -17.13 1.10
N GLY A 3 -0.66 -17.37 -0.20
CA GLY A 3 -0.18 -16.45 -1.25
C GLY A 3 -0.94 -15.12 -1.35
N ALA A 4 -2.21 -15.08 -0.94
CA ALA A 4 -3.01 -13.86 -0.95
C ALA A 4 -2.60 -12.93 0.20
N ASN A 5 -2.37 -13.49 1.39
CA ASN A 5 -1.93 -12.74 2.56
C ASN A 5 -0.55 -12.12 2.33
N ALA A 6 0.40 -12.87 1.74
CA ALA A 6 1.73 -12.34 1.44
C ALA A 6 1.69 -11.16 0.43
N LYS A 7 0.75 -11.18 -0.53
CA LYS A 7 0.54 -10.05 -1.45
C LYS A 7 -0.08 -8.85 -0.73
N PHE A 8 -1.00 -9.09 0.20
CA PHE A 8 -1.58 -8.03 1.00
C PHE A 8 -0.52 -7.36 1.88
N GLU A 9 0.22 -8.14 2.67
CA GLU A 9 1.27 -7.65 3.57
C GLU A 9 2.33 -6.84 2.81
N ARG A 10 2.83 -7.33 1.67
CA ARG A 10 3.82 -6.60 0.88
C ARG A 10 3.31 -5.23 0.42
N ARG A 11 2.05 -5.16 -0.02
CA ARG A 11 1.44 -3.91 -0.49
C ARG A 11 1.15 -2.99 0.68
N PHE A 12 0.66 -3.53 1.79
CA PHE A 12 0.36 -2.77 2.99
C PHE A 12 1.61 -2.12 3.56
N ASN A 13 2.72 -2.87 3.67
CA ASN A 13 4.01 -2.33 4.08
C ASN A 13 4.49 -1.18 3.17
N GLN A 14 4.21 -1.24 1.86
CA GLN A 14 4.53 -0.12 0.95
C GLN A 14 3.61 1.09 1.17
N VAL A 15 2.32 0.87 1.39
CA VAL A 15 1.38 1.94 1.74
C VAL A 15 1.80 2.62 3.04
N GLU A 16 2.13 1.86 4.08
CA GLU A 16 2.64 2.40 5.34
C GLU A 16 3.89 3.24 5.16
N ARG A 17 4.86 2.78 4.36
CA ARG A 17 6.07 3.57 4.08
C ARG A 17 5.77 4.88 3.35
N ARG A 18 4.80 4.89 2.43
CA ARG A 18 4.40 6.10 1.69
C ARG A 18 3.66 7.08 2.59
N LEU A 19 2.76 6.60 3.43
CA LEU A 19 2.05 7.41 4.42
C LEU A 19 3.01 7.97 5.47
N ALA A 20 3.95 7.14 5.97
CA ALA A 20 4.98 7.57 6.90
C ALA A 20 5.92 8.63 6.30
N ALA A 21 6.26 8.53 5.02
CA ALA A 21 7.02 9.57 4.31
C ALA A 21 6.29 10.91 4.24
N ARG A 22 4.96 10.89 4.36
CA ARG A 22 4.09 12.08 4.45
C ARG A 22 3.79 12.50 5.89
N GLY A 23 4.33 11.79 6.89
CA GLY A 23 4.08 12.03 8.31
C GLY A 23 2.69 11.63 8.78
N VAL A 24 1.98 10.77 8.03
CA VAL A 24 0.62 10.35 8.34
C VAL A 24 0.62 8.88 8.74
N ALA A 25 -0.01 8.55 9.87
CA ALA A 25 -0.22 7.16 10.25
C ALA A 25 -1.40 6.56 9.46
N PRO A 26 -1.40 5.26 9.15
CA PRO A 26 -2.51 4.61 8.42
C PRO A 26 -3.88 4.83 9.07
N GLY A 27 -3.96 4.82 10.41
CA GLY A 27 -5.19 5.11 11.14
C GLY A 27 -5.71 6.54 10.98
N ASP A 28 -4.82 7.50 10.73
CA ASP A 28 -5.14 8.93 10.58
C ASP A 28 -5.38 9.34 9.12
N ALA A 29 -4.93 8.52 8.16
CA ALA A 29 -5.06 8.81 6.73
C ALA A 29 -6.52 8.76 6.25
N GLY A 30 -7.37 7.98 6.92
CA GLY A 30 -8.72 7.69 6.46
C GLY A 30 -8.75 6.73 5.26
N LEU A 31 -9.91 6.13 5.01
CA LEU A 31 -10.08 5.05 4.04
C LEU A 31 -9.78 5.50 2.59
N GLU A 32 -10.16 6.72 2.22
CA GLU A 32 -9.93 7.24 0.87
C GLU A 32 -8.44 7.44 0.55
N ALA A 33 -7.67 7.98 1.50
CA ALA A 33 -6.23 8.15 1.30
C ALA A 33 -5.49 6.81 1.30
N MET A 34 -5.89 5.88 2.17
CA MET A 34 -5.36 4.51 2.16
C MET A 34 -5.63 3.80 0.83
N GLU A 35 -6.84 3.92 0.29
CA GLU A 35 -7.20 3.32 -1.00
C GLU A 35 -6.43 3.96 -2.17
N ALA A 36 -6.25 5.28 -2.16
CA ALA A 36 -5.45 5.96 -3.17
C ALA A 36 -3.99 5.47 -3.18
N GLU A 37 -3.36 5.38 -2.00
CA GLU A 37 -2.00 4.83 -1.87
C GLU A 37 -1.94 3.36 -2.26
N TRP A 38 -2.96 2.58 -1.92
CA TRP A 38 -3.06 1.18 -2.28
C TRP A 38 -3.09 0.96 -3.79
N GLN A 39 -3.90 1.73 -4.52
CA GLN A 39 -3.94 1.67 -5.98
C GLN A 39 -2.61 2.12 -6.60
N ALA A 40 -1.97 3.14 -6.04
CA ALA A 40 -0.65 3.61 -6.50
C ALA A 40 0.45 2.55 -6.26
N VAL A 41 0.41 1.82 -5.15
CA VAL A 41 1.32 0.69 -4.86
C VAL A 41 1.07 -0.47 -5.82
N LYS A 42 -0.19 -0.82 -6.07
CA LYS A 42 -0.56 -1.87 -7.03
C LYS A 42 -0.07 -1.55 -8.44
N ALA A 43 -0.24 -0.30 -8.89
CA ALA A 43 0.20 0.12 -10.21
C ALA A 43 1.73 0.07 -10.36
N ALA A 44 2.46 0.53 -9.34
CA ALA A 44 3.93 0.42 -9.31
C ALA A 44 4.39 -1.04 -9.35
N GLU A 45 3.80 -1.92 -8.54
CA GLU A 45 4.14 -3.35 -8.53
C GLU A 45 3.88 -4.02 -9.90
N SER A 46 2.77 -3.67 -10.56
CA SER A 46 2.47 -4.20 -11.90
C SER A 46 3.48 -3.73 -12.95
N ARG A 47 3.99 -2.50 -12.81
CA ARG A 47 4.98 -1.94 -13.72
C ARG A 47 6.37 -2.54 -13.53
N ASP A 48 6.75 -2.90 -12.31
CA ASP A 48 8.02 -3.56 -12.00
C ASP A 48 8.04 -5.05 -12.40
N LYS A 49 6.88 -5.63 -12.69
CA LYS A 49 6.75 -7.02 -13.19
C LYS A 49 6.75 -7.13 -14.71
N ALA A 50 6.67 -6.01 -15.43
CA ALA A 50 6.69 -5.94 -16.89
C ALA A 50 8.13 -5.76 -17.38
#